data_AF-A0A835Q1Z4-F1
#
_entry.id   AF-A0A835Q1Z4-F1
#
_cell.length_a   1.000
_cell.length_b   1.000
_cell.length_c   1.000
_cell.angle_alpha   90.00
_cell.angle_beta   90.00
_cell.angle_gamma   90.00
#
_symmetry.space_group_name_H-M   'P 1'
#
loop_
_entity.id
_entity.type
_entity.pdbx_description
1 polymer ?
#
loop_
_entity_poly.entity_id
_entity_poly.type
_entity_poly.pdbx_seq_one_letter_code
_entity_poly.pdbx_strand_id
1 'polypeptide(L)'
;MDMDSSSSSSAATAATAGVVAASTHRYSYNPSLIWNPEVEEYFIKAYGANHFARISESLTRPSSYSCIRVNILKLTTYAVFEKLTKLLREGFADGFDVMSTERLPEGNENDEGFQNGICQGIFKLCLEGTCEDREKKENIVKRHGIYECQLPGLDYILFVRGSGPHHILYGNQLNRCLKEVIVSRKCAESVLRGAQVFVPGVLACSSHVEKGDVVAVSVAIEQPNTGGWGVGITRGAVLQGSETDPQYLERKGMYIGQGITQLSRAGIFRASEGVAVEMTNRVYRLPSFHDLLKGEIFLQNLPSIIAAHVLGPL
;
A
#
# COMPACT_ATOMS: atom_id res chain seq x y z
N MET A 1 58.66 3.21 33.51
CA MET A 1 57.83 4.26 32.90
C MET A 1 57.52 3.79 31.51
N ASP A 2 56.22 3.61 31.31
CA ASP A 2 55.43 3.59 30.09
C ASP A 2 55.44 2.38 29.14
N MET A 3 54.20 1.94 28.95
CA MET A 3 53.65 0.79 28.26
C MET A 3 53.37 1.11 26.79
N ASP A 4 53.56 0.12 25.93
CA ASP A 4 53.00 0.06 24.59
C ASP A 4 51.49 -0.22 24.63
N SER A 5 50.68 0.63 23.99
CA SER A 5 49.32 0.26 23.57
C SER A 5 48.76 1.23 22.52
N SER A 6 48.83 0.88 21.24
CA SER A 6 48.09 1.56 20.17
C SER A 6 47.87 0.65 18.95
N SER A 7 46.80 -0.16 18.96
CA SER A 7 46.18 -0.71 17.74
C SER A 7 44.91 -1.52 18.06
N SER A 8 43.79 -0.86 18.37
CA SER A 8 42.50 -1.57 18.48
C SER A 8 41.24 -0.72 18.22
N SER A 9 41.34 0.47 17.60
CA SER A 9 40.17 1.34 17.39
C SER A 9 39.54 1.31 16.00
N SER A 10 40.16 0.71 14.98
CA SER A 10 39.63 0.74 13.59
C SER A 10 38.71 -0.42 13.22
N ALA A 11 38.78 -1.56 13.92
CA ALA A 11 37.95 -2.73 13.63
C ALA A 11 36.51 -2.63 14.18
N ALA A 12 36.32 -1.91 15.29
CA ALA A 12 35.01 -1.74 15.92
C ALA A 12 34.06 -0.86 15.09
N THR A 13 34.58 0.16 14.41
CA THR A 13 33.78 1.10 13.61
C THR A 13 33.29 0.46 12.30
N ALA A 14 34.10 -0.41 11.69
CA ALA A 14 33.73 -1.15 10.48
C ALA A 14 32.67 -2.24 10.76
N ALA A 15 32.77 -2.95 11.90
CA ALA A 15 31.76 -3.92 12.32
C ALA A 15 30.40 -3.26 12.62
N THR A 16 30.40 -2.05 13.17
CA THR A 16 29.17 -1.30 13.47
C THR A 16 28.51 -0.79 12.17
N ALA A 17 29.28 -0.37 11.18
CA ALA A 17 28.75 0.02 9.85
C ALA A 17 28.17 -1.18 9.07
N GLY A 18 28.79 -2.38 9.18
CA GLY A 18 28.29 -3.61 8.56
C GLY A 18 26.97 -4.13 9.15
N VAL A 19 26.72 -3.90 10.44
CA VAL A 19 25.46 -4.29 11.11
C VAL A 19 24.32 -3.31 10.80
N VAL A 20 24.62 -2.01 10.62
CA VAL A 20 23.61 -0.99 10.27
C VAL A 20 23.08 -1.19 8.84
N ALA A 21 23.90 -1.70 7.92
CA ALA A 21 23.45 -2.03 6.55
C ALA A 21 22.58 -3.31 6.49
N ALA A 22 22.76 -4.24 7.42
CA ALA A 22 22.01 -5.50 7.44
C ALA A 22 20.55 -5.32 7.91
N SER A 23 20.29 -4.40 8.85
CA SER A 23 18.93 -4.19 9.36
C SER A 23 18.01 -3.45 8.38
N THR A 24 18.57 -2.71 7.42
CA THR A 24 17.79 -1.95 6.42
C THR A 24 17.16 -2.81 5.32
N HIS A 25 17.59 -4.06 5.13
CA HIS A 25 17.05 -4.93 4.07
C HIS A 25 15.93 -5.87 4.53
N ARG A 26 15.84 -6.11 5.84
CA ARG A 26 14.84 -7.03 6.39
C ARG A 26 13.41 -6.58 6.11
N TYR A 27 13.12 -5.32 6.40
CA TYR A 27 11.78 -4.76 6.29
C TYR A 27 11.62 -4.01 4.97
N SER A 28 11.37 -4.76 3.90
CA SER A 28 11.20 -4.24 2.55
C SER A 28 9.85 -4.61 1.94
N TYR A 29 9.44 -3.84 0.94
CA TYR A 29 8.28 -4.13 0.09
C TYR A 29 8.76 -4.25 -1.36
N ASN A 30 8.95 -5.49 -1.81
CA ASN A 30 9.36 -5.84 -3.18
C ASN A 30 8.63 -7.11 -3.64
N PRO A 31 7.30 -7.03 -3.84
CA PRO A 31 6.50 -8.17 -4.29
C PRO A 31 6.91 -8.64 -5.69
N SER A 32 7.03 -9.95 -5.86
CA SER A 32 7.19 -10.62 -7.15
C SER A 32 6.02 -11.55 -7.41
N LEU A 33 5.42 -11.50 -8.60
CA LEU A 33 4.43 -12.49 -9.02
C LEU A 33 5.14 -13.73 -9.55
N ILE A 34 4.72 -14.88 -9.04
CA ILE A 34 5.13 -16.19 -9.55
C ILE A 34 3.91 -16.77 -10.24
N TRP A 35 4.03 -16.97 -11.56
CA TRP A 35 2.96 -17.54 -12.36
C TRP A 35 3.07 -19.07 -12.39
N ASN A 36 1.93 -19.73 -12.64
CA ASN A 36 1.98 -21.12 -13.09
C ASN A 36 2.66 -21.13 -14.49
N PRO A 37 3.63 -22.03 -14.75
CA PRO A 37 4.37 -22.05 -16.01
C PRO A 37 3.51 -22.13 -17.26
N GLU A 38 2.43 -22.92 -17.25
CA GLU A 38 1.52 -23.05 -18.39
C GLU A 38 0.73 -21.75 -18.64
N VAL A 39 0.34 -21.07 -17.56
CA VAL A 39 -0.37 -19.79 -17.61
C VAL A 39 0.55 -18.68 -18.10
N GLU A 40 1.80 -18.68 -17.64
CA GLU A 40 2.84 -17.75 -18.08
C GLU A 40 3.12 -17.90 -19.57
N GLU A 41 3.34 -19.14 -20.04
CA GLU A 41 3.57 -19.41 -21.47
C GLU A 41 2.39 -18.95 -22.33
N TYR A 42 1.16 -19.24 -21.89
CA TYR A 42 -0.06 -18.79 -22.56
C TYR A 42 -0.09 -17.25 -22.72
N PHE A 43 0.16 -16.51 -21.64
CA PHE A 43 0.13 -15.04 -21.70
C PHE A 43 1.30 -14.43 -22.45
N ILE A 44 2.50 -15.04 -22.37
CA ILE A 44 3.65 -14.64 -23.19
C ILE A 44 3.31 -14.79 -24.68
N LYS A 45 2.65 -15.88 -25.07
CA LYS A 45 2.22 -16.09 -26.45
C LYS A 45 1.13 -15.09 -26.88
N ALA A 46 0.21 -14.75 -26.00
CA ALA A 46 -0.91 -13.84 -26.30
C ALA A 46 -0.50 -12.37 -26.39
N TYR A 47 0.33 -11.89 -25.45
CA TYR A 47 0.68 -10.48 -25.31
C TYR A 47 2.11 -10.14 -25.76
N GLY A 48 2.97 -11.14 -25.92
CA GLY A 48 4.42 -10.99 -26.09
C GLY A 48 5.14 -10.86 -24.74
N ALA A 49 6.36 -11.41 -24.66
CA ALA A 49 7.14 -11.49 -23.42
C ALA A 49 7.33 -10.13 -22.74
N ASN A 50 7.77 -9.11 -23.50
CA ASN A 50 8.03 -7.77 -22.96
C ASN A 50 6.76 -7.09 -22.43
N HIS A 51 5.62 -7.27 -23.11
CA HIS A 51 4.37 -6.67 -22.66
C HIS A 51 3.84 -7.37 -21.42
N PHE A 52 3.86 -8.71 -21.41
CA PHE A 52 3.42 -9.49 -20.27
C PHE A 52 4.28 -9.26 -19.02
N ALA A 53 5.59 -9.05 -19.17
CA ALA A 53 6.46 -8.67 -18.06
C ALA A 53 6.00 -7.35 -17.41
N ARG A 54 5.67 -6.32 -18.21
CA ARG A 54 5.12 -5.04 -17.70
C ARG A 54 3.76 -5.21 -17.01
N ILE A 55 2.89 -6.07 -17.54
CA ILE A 55 1.61 -6.41 -16.91
C ILE A 55 1.86 -7.07 -15.55
N SER A 56 2.73 -8.06 -15.50
CA SER A 56 3.10 -8.78 -14.28
C SER A 56 3.67 -7.84 -13.23
N GLU A 57 4.58 -6.95 -13.60
CA GLU A 57 5.11 -5.94 -12.68
C GLU A 57 4.00 -5.01 -12.18
N SER A 58 3.12 -4.54 -13.06
CA SER A 58 2.03 -3.61 -12.69
C SER A 58 1.04 -4.25 -11.71
N LEU A 59 0.77 -5.55 -11.85
CA LEU A 59 -0.13 -6.30 -10.96
C LEU A 59 0.42 -6.46 -9.53
N THR A 60 1.71 -6.25 -9.30
CA THR A 60 2.31 -6.27 -7.95
C THR A 60 2.01 -5.00 -7.14
N ARG A 61 1.50 -3.95 -7.80
CA ARG A 61 1.25 -2.64 -7.19
C ARG A 61 -0.26 -2.38 -7.12
N PRO A 62 -0.80 -1.92 -5.98
CA PRO A 62 -2.19 -1.47 -5.91
C PRO A 62 -2.39 -0.21 -6.77
N SER A 63 -3.64 0.05 -7.16
CA SER A 63 -4.00 1.33 -7.77
C SER A 63 -3.70 2.48 -6.80
N SER A 64 -3.00 3.51 -7.27
CA SER A 64 -2.65 4.70 -6.49
C SER A 64 -3.81 5.69 -6.35
N TYR A 65 -5.05 5.23 -6.51
CA TYR A 65 -6.27 6.00 -6.37
C TYR A 65 -7.41 5.11 -5.88
N SER A 66 -8.34 5.70 -5.14
CA SER A 66 -9.64 5.10 -4.82
C SER A 66 -10.69 5.65 -5.78
N CYS A 67 -11.42 4.76 -6.43
CA CYS A 67 -12.52 5.13 -7.32
C CYS A 67 -13.85 5.00 -6.57
N ILE A 68 -14.61 6.08 -6.55
CA ILE A 68 -15.85 6.22 -5.81
C ILE A 68 -16.97 6.50 -6.79
N ARG A 69 -17.99 5.65 -6.76
CA ARG A 69 -19.27 5.92 -7.40
C ARG A 69 -20.19 6.63 -6.42
N VAL A 70 -20.64 7.83 -6.77
CA VAL A 70 -21.62 8.58 -6.00
C VAL A 70 -23.02 8.02 -6.23
N ASN A 71 -23.78 7.87 -5.15
CA ASN A 71 -25.19 7.56 -5.23
C ASN A 71 -26.00 8.84 -5.49
N ILE A 72 -26.16 9.17 -6.78
CA ILE A 72 -26.90 10.35 -7.23
C ILE A 72 -28.39 10.34 -6.85
N LEU A 73 -28.95 9.20 -6.45
CA LEU A 73 -30.32 9.12 -5.93
C LEU A 73 -30.45 9.69 -4.51
N LYS A 74 -29.34 9.79 -3.76
CA LYS A 74 -29.32 10.33 -2.40
C LYS A 74 -28.65 11.69 -2.29
N LEU A 75 -27.54 11.89 -3.00
CA LEU A 75 -26.73 13.09 -2.86
C LEU A 75 -26.07 13.47 -4.19
N THR A 76 -25.90 14.77 -4.43
CA THR A 76 -25.17 15.26 -5.60
C THR A 76 -23.67 15.00 -5.46
N THR A 77 -22.98 14.85 -6.60
CA THR A 77 -21.52 14.68 -6.64
C THR A 77 -20.80 15.79 -5.86
N TYR A 78 -21.22 17.04 -6.06
CA TYR A 78 -20.65 18.20 -5.38
C TYR A 78 -20.80 18.13 -3.86
N ALA A 79 -21.96 17.73 -3.35
CA ALA A 79 -22.17 17.59 -1.91
C ALA A 79 -21.34 16.44 -1.31
N VAL A 80 -21.16 15.33 -2.05
CA VAL A 80 -20.23 14.25 -1.63
C VAL A 80 -18.80 14.76 -1.63
N PHE A 81 -18.39 15.51 -2.65
CA PHE A 81 -17.07 16.10 -2.76
C PHE A 81 -16.73 16.98 -1.56
N GLU A 82 -17.63 17.86 -1.15
CA GLU A 82 -17.45 18.72 0.03
C GLU A 82 -17.35 17.91 1.33
N LYS A 83 -18.25 16.92 1.51
CA LYS A 83 -18.20 16.02 2.68
C LYS A 83 -16.89 15.25 2.74
N LEU A 84 -16.45 14.67 1.63
CA LEU A 84 -15.18 13.94 1.55
C LEU A 84 -14.02 14.89 1.84
N THR A 85 -14.00 16.08 1.26
CA THR A 85 -12.94 17.07 1.50
C THR A 85 -12.82 17.45 2.98
N LYS A 86 -13.96 17.55 3.69
CA LYS A 86 -13.98 17.79 5.13
C LYS A 86 -13.44 16.58 5.91
N LEU A 87 -13.94 15.38 5.63
CA LEU A 87 -13.52 14.14 6.31
C LEU A 87 -12.04 13.83 6.07
N LEU A 88 -11.54 14.10 4.86
CA LEU A 88 -10.12 13.92 4.56
C LEU A 88 -9.27 14.93 5.33
N ARG A 89 -9.68 16.20 5.48
CA ARG A 89 -8.94 17.15 6.34
C ARG A 89 -8.88 16.70 7.80
N GLU A 90 -9.98 16.17 8.32
CA GLU A 90 -10.08 15.72 9.71
C GLU A 90 -9.34 14.39 9.95
N GLY A 91 -9.35 13.48 8.97
CA GLY A 91 -8.71 12.15 9.06
C GLY A 91 -7.26 12.08 8.57
N PHE A 92 -6.79 13.02 7.73
CA PHE A 92 -5.39 13.12 7.27
C PHE A 92 -4.49 13.98 8.17
N ALA A 93 -4.95 14.37 9.36
CA ALA A 93 -4.18 15.19 10.28
C ALA A 93 -2.86 14.55 10.77
N ASP A 94 -2.55 13.31 10.40
CA ASP A 94 -1.40 12.56 10.89
C ASP A 94 -0.35 12.14 9.83
N GLY A 95 -0.17 12.91 8.73
CA GLY A 95 1.05 12.69 7.92
C GLY A 95 1.12 13.22 6.49
N PHE A 96 0.52 14.36 6.18
CA PHE A 96 0.86 15.10 4.96
C PHE A 96 1.70 16.31 5.33
N ASP A 97 3.01 16.10 5.53
CA ASP A 97 3.96 17.21 5.45
C ASP A 97 4.02 17.60 3.97
N VAL A 98 3.42 18.75 3.64
CA VAL A 98 3.56 19.39 2.34
C VAL A 98 5.00 19.89 2.27
N MET A 99 5.94 18.98 1.96
CA MET A 99 7.25 19.40 1.53
C MET A 99 7.09 20.14 0.20
N SER A 100 7.73 21.30 0.18
CA SER A 100 7.57 22.36 -0.78
C SER A 100 7.79 21.89 -2.21
N THR A 101 7.13 22.56 -3.14
CA THR A 101 7.41 22.49 -4.58
C THR A 101 8.91 22.62 -4.84
N GLU A 102 9.62 21.50 -4.94
CA GLU A 102 10.91 21.48 -5.61
C GLU A 102 10.62 21.77 -7.09
N ARG A 103 11.09 22.94 -7.53
CA ARG A 103 11.10 23.30 -8.94
C ARG A 103 11.88 22.21 -9.68
N LEU A 104 11.22 21.57 -10.63
CA LEU A 104 11.88 20.69 -11.59
C LEU A 104 13.02 21.47 -12.26
N PRO A 105 14.26 20.94 -12.32
CA PRO A 105 15.29 21.52 -13.16
C PRO A 105 14.90 21.30 -14.63
N GLU A 106 14.92 22.37 -15.42
CA GLU A 106 14.96 22.27 -16.87
C GLU A 106 16.28 21.57 -17.26
N GLY A 107 16.21 20.42 -17.91
CA GLY A 107 17.43 19.71 -18.32
C GLY A 107 17.23 18.37 -19.01
N ASN A 108 17.29 18.44 -20.34
CA ASN A 108 17.71 17.46 -21.36
C ASN A 108 17.01 16.10 -21.47
N GLU A 109 16.39 15.94 -22.65
CA GLU A 109 16.07 14.68 -23.30
C GLU A 109 17.28 13.75 -23.29
N ASN A 110 17.24 12.69 -22.48
CA ASN A 110 17.61 11.31 -22.78
C ASN A 110 17.60 10.48 -21.47
N ASP A 111 17.06 9.27 -21.56
CA ASP A 111 16.99 8.17 -20.59
C ASP A 111 15.80 8.02 -19.60
N GLU A 112 15.08 6.93 -19.87
CA GLU A 112 14.36 5.98 -19.02
C GLU A 112 13.44 6.47 -17.87
N GLY A 113 12.13 6.51 -18.18
CA GLY A 113 11.06 6.71 -17.19
C GLY A 113 9.65 6.39 -17.72
N PHE A 114 9.45 5.24 -18.36
CA PHE A 114 8.21 4.94 -19.11
C PHE A 114 7.05 4.37 -18.26
N GLN A 115 7.26 4.05 -16.98
CA GLN A 115 6.26 3.35 -16.14
C GLN A 115 5.26 4.29 -15.44
N ASN A 116 5.55 5.58 -15.35
CA ASN A 116 4.61 6.57 -14.81
C ASN A 116 3.46 6.89 -15.78
N GLY A 117 3.59 6.55 -17.08
CA GLY A 117 2.76 7.09 -18.15
C GLY A 117 1.32 6.58 -18.27
N ILE A 118 0.95 5.40 -17.76
CA ILE A 118 -0.42 4.85 -17.93
C ILE A 118 -1.34 5.25 -16.77
N CYS A 119 -0.88 5.16 -15.51
CA CYS A 119 -1.62 5.73 -14.39
C CYS A 119 -1.62 7.26 -14.45
N GLN A 120 -0.49 7.90 -14.81
CA GLN A 120 -0.54 9.31 -15.20
C GLN A 120 -1.39 9.47 -16.45
N GLY A 121 -1.47 8.53 -17.39
CA GLY A 121 -2.26 8.62 -18.60
C GLY A 121 -3.76 8.66 -18.34
N ILE A 122 -4.31 7.75 -17.53
CA ILE A 122 -5.71 7.80 -17.09
C ILE A 122 -5.94 9.04 -16.22
N PHE A 123 -5.03 9.35 -15.31
CA PHE A 123 -5.14 10.54 -14.47
C PHE A 123 -5.04 11.84 -15.30
N LYS A 124 -4.24 11.86 -16.36
CA LYS A 124 -4.02 12.96 -17.31
C LYS A 124 -5.17 13.04 -18.30
N LEU A 125 -5.73 11.92 -18.77
CA LEU A 125 -6.99 11.89 -19.54
C LEU A 125 -8.17 12.37 -18.68
N CYS A 126 -8.18 12.04 -17.39
CA CYS A 126 -9.16 12.53 -16.42
C CYS A 126 -8.83 13.92 -15.85
N LEU A 127 -7.77 14.63 -16.27
CA LEU A 127 -7.48 16.01 -15.83
C LEU A 127 -7.25 16.98 -17.00
N GLU A 128 -6.80 16.50 -18.14
CA GLU A 128 -6.56 17.26 -19.36
C GLU A 128 -7.66 16.92 -20.37
N GLY A 129 -8.85 17.44 -20.08
CA GLY A 129 -9.75 17.85 -21.16
C GLY A 129 -9.04 18.93 -21.98
N THR A 130 -9.18 18.87 -23.30
CA THR A 130 -8.66 19.85 -24.27
C THR A 130 -9.31 21.23 -24.02
N CYS A 131 -8.76 22.02 -23.10
CA CYS A 131 -9.22 23.38 -22.83
C CYS A 131 -8.01 24.29 -22.56
N GLU A 132 -7.86 25.34 -23.36
CA GLU A 132 -6.66 26.21 -23.47
C GLU A 132 -6.44 27.21 -22.31
N ASP A 133 -7.11 27.07 -21.15
CA ASP A 133 -7.07 28.09 -20.10
C ASP A 133 -6.18 27.69 -18.91
N ARG A 134 -4.93 28.20 -18.92
CA ARG A 134 -3.91 27.98 -17.88
C ARG A 134 -4.30 28.50 -16.48
N GLU A 135 -5.16 29.50 -16.36
CA GLU A 135 -5.53 30.11 -15.06
C GLU A 135 -6.60 29.30 -14.29
N LYS A 136 -7.48 28.54 -14.97
CA LYS A 136 -8.42 27.61 -14.32
C LYS A 136 -7.73 26.35 -13.79
N LYS A 137 -6.61 25.95 -14.41
CA LYS A 137 -5.81 24.79 -13.99
C LYS A 137 -5.27 24.96 -12.56
N GLU A 138 -4.80 26.15 -12.16
CA GLU A 138 -4.23 26.36 -10.83
C GLU A 138 -5.26 26.28 -9.69
N ASN A 139 -6.52 26.65 -9.94
CA ASN A 139 -7.60 26.54 -8.96
C ASN A 139 -8.18 25.12 -8.84
N ILE A 140 -8.06 24.29 -9.88
CA ILE A 140 -8.40 22.86 -9.84
C ILE A 140 -7.31 22.05 -9.13
N VAL A 141 -6.04 22.47 -9.25
CA VAL A 141 -4.86 21.80 -8.68
C VAL A 141 -4.79 21.86 -7.13
N LYS A 142 -5.52 22.76 -6.47
CA LYS A 142 -5.48 22.96 -5.01
C LYS A 142 -6.61 22.31 -4.19
N ARG A 143 -7.18 21.19 -4.64
CA ARG A 143 -8.25 20.50 -3.89
C ARG A 143 -7.83 19.12 -3.40
N HIS A 144 -7.18 19.07 -2.22
CA HIS A 144 -7.06 17.93 -1.28
C HIS A 144 -6.88 16.50 -1.84
N GLY A 145 -6.36 16.33 -3.07
CA GLY A 145 -6.21 15.03 -3.72
C GLY A 145 -7.51 14.36 -4.19
N ILE A 146 -8.63 15.09 -4.33
CA ILE A 146 -9.90 14.58 -4.87
C ILE A 146 -10.11 15.14 -6.28
N TYR A 147 -10.51 14.29 -7.23
CA TYR A 147 -10.69 14.63 -8.64
C TYR A 147 -12.03 14.09 -9.15
N GLU A 148 -12.73 14.91 -9.93
CA GLU A 148 -13.93 14.47 -10.65
C GLU A 148 -13.53 13.76 -11.95
N CYS A 149 -14.28 12.73 -12.32
CA CYS A 149 -14.09 12.05 -13.59
C CYS A 149 -14.46 12.97 -14.76
N GLN A 150 -13.57 13.09 -15.75
CA GLN A 150 -13.80 13.93 -16.95
C GLN A 150 -14.35 13.13 -18.13
N LEU A 151 -14.63 11.84 -17.95
CA LEU A 151 -15.24 11.04 -19.00
C LEU A 151 -16.70 11.44 -19.17
N PRO A 152 -17.17 11.73 -20.40
CA PRO A 152 -18.55 12.15 -20.64
C PRO A 152 -19.56 11.15 -20.07
N GLY A 153 -20.57 11.67 -19.36
CA GLY A 153 -21.63 10.85 -18.75
C GLY A 153 -21.25 10.14 -17.45
N LEU A 154 -20.04 10.39 -16.92
CA LEU A 154 -19.54 9.80 -15.67
C LEU A 154 -19.29 10.83 -14.57
N ASP A 155 -20.06 11.92 -14.57
CA ASP A 155 -19.96 13.04 -13.60
C ASP A 155 -20.29 12.64 -12.15
N TYR A 156 -20.76 11.40 -11.95
CA TYR A 156 -21.03 10.80 -10.64
C TYR A 156 -19.86 9.98 -10.10
N ILE A 157 -18.68 10.05 -10.72
CA ILE A 157 -17.47 9.36 -10.27
C ILE A 157 -16.49 10.35 -9.68
N LEU A 158 -15.99 10.02 -8.50
CA LEU A 158 -14.92 10.74 -7.81
C LEU A 158 -13.70 9.83 -7.65
N PHE A 159 -12.52 10.40 -7.85
CA PHE A 159 -11.24 9.77 -7.57
C PHE A 159 -10.58 10.43 -6.38
N VAL A 160 -10.06 9.61 -5.47
CA VAL A 160 -9.22 10.10 -4.37
C VAL A 160 -7.82 9.56 -4.58
N ARG A 161 -6.87 10.47 -4.80
CA ARG A 161 -5.47 10.15 -5.07
C ARG A 161 -4.78 9.66 -3.80
N GLY A 162 -4.13 8.52 -3.91
CA GLY A 162 -3.18 8.01 -2.93
C GLY A 162 -1.74 8.33 -3.30
N SER A 163 -0.82 7.85 -2.48
CA SER A 163 0.62 7.93 -2.73
C SER A 163 1.32 6.63 -2.33
N GLY A 164 2.46 6.36 -2.94
CA GLY A 164 3.29 5.18 -2.69
C GLY A 164 3.92 4.63 -3.97
N PRO A 165 4.86 3.67 -3.86
CA PRO A 165 5.32 3.06 -2.61
C PRO A 165 6.23 4.00 -1.79
N HIS A 166 6.02 4.05 -0.49
CA HIS A 166 6.83 4.80 0.47
C HIS A 166 7.83 3.91 1.16
N HIS A 167 9.04 4.42 1.38
CA HIS A 167 10.02 3.73 2.22
C HIS A 167 9.66 3.89 3.69
N ILE A 168 9.51 2.78 4.41
CA ILE A 168 9.10 2.77 5.81
C ILE A 168 10.32 2.53 6.68
N LEU A 169 10.55 3.45 7.62
CA LEU A 169 11.63 3.32 8.59
C LEU A 169 11.13 2.49 9.78
N TYR A 170 11.51 1.22 9.79
CA TYR A 170 11.28 0.36 10.94
C TYR A 170 12.37 0.67 11.96
N GLY A 171 12.02 1.41 13.01
CA GLY A 171 12.97 1.95 14.00
C GLY A 171 14.00 0.91 14.45
N ASN A 172 15.28 1.23 14.23
CA ASN A 172 16.41 0.41 14.65
C ASN A 172 16.67 0.63 16.15
N GLN A 173 15.89 0.02 17.03
CA GLN A 173 16.40 -0.19 18.39
C GLN A 173 17.47 -1.27 18.30
N LEU A 174 18.74 -0.87 18.53
CA LEU A 174 19.89 -1.77 18.54
C LEU A 174 19.52 -3.06 19.31
N ASN A 175 19.58 -4.20 18.62
CA ASN A 175 19.36 -5.56 19.14
C ASN A 175 17.92 -6.02 19.44
N ARG A 176 16.86 -5.31 19.03
CA ARG A 176 15.49 -5.85 19.15
C ARG A 176 14.70 -5.72 17.85
N CYS A 177 14.37 -6.86 17.25
CA CYS A 177 13.45 -6.92 16.12
C CYS A 177 12.07 -6.41 16.57
N LEU A 178 11.41 -5.63 15.71
CA LEU A 178 10.06 -5.18 15.96
C LEU A 178 9.12 -6.40 16.04
N LYS A 179 8.15 -6.37 16.95
CA LYS A 179 7.09 -7.37 16.99
C LYS A 179 6.39 -7.41 15.64
N GLU A 180 5.95 -8.59 15.23
CA GLU A 180 5.40 -8.81 13.91
C GLU A 180 3.97 -9.34 13.98
N VAL A 181 3.12 -8.87 13.07
CA VAL A 181 1.80 -9.41 12.80
C VAL A 181 1.74 -9.84 11.34
N ILE A 182 1.46 -11.12 11.12
CA ILE A 182 1.27 -11.69 9.80
C ILE A 182 -0.22 -11.68 9.47
N VAL A 183 -0.55 -11.11 8.31
CA VAL A 183 -1.92 -11.06 7.79
C VAL A 183 -2.07 -11.93 6.55
N SER A 184 -3.30 -12.33 6.26
CA SER A 184 -3.64 -13.00 4.99
C SER A 184 -3.44 -12.07 3.79
N ARG A 185 -3.22 -12.68 2.61
CA ARG A 185 -3.14 -11.95 1.33
C ARG A 185 -4.30 -10.98 1.10
N LYS A 186 -5.55 -11.44 1.30
CA LYS A 186 -6.75 -10.60 1.12
C LYS A 186 -6.78 -9.40 2.08
N CYS A 187 -6.35 -9.61 3.33
CA CYS A 187 -6.23 -8.52 4.30
C CYS A 187 -5.15 -7.52 3.86
N ALA A 188 -3.98 -8.01 3.45
CA ALA A 188 -2.90 -7.16 2.95
C ALA A 188 -3.31 -6.32 1.75
N GLU A 189 -3.98 -6.91 0.76
CA GLU A 189 -4.52 -6.19 -0.40
C GLU A 189 -5.50 -5.09 0.00
N SER A 190 -6.29 -5.30 1.06
CA SER A 190 -7.21 -4.30 1.59
C SER A 190 -6.46 -3.16 2.31
N VAL A 191 -5.42 -3.51 3.08
CA VAL A 191 -4.54 -2.55 3.79
C VAL A 191 -3.77 -1.68 2.81
N LEU A 192 -3.27 -2.26 1.71
CA LEU A 192 -2.62 -1.55 0.61
C LEU A 192 -3.56 -0.57 -0.11
N ARG A 193 -4.88 -0.74 0.05
CA ARG A 193 -5.92 0.18 -0.43
C ARG A 193 -6.45 1.13 0.65
N GLY A 194 -5.82 1.19 1.83
CA GLY A 194 -6.13 2.14 2.91
C GLY A 194 -6.88 1.57 4.11
N ALA A 195 -7.27 0.28 4.12
CA ALA A 195 -7.99 -0.32 5.24
C ALA A 195 -7.12 -0.51 6.49
N GLN A 196 -7.75 -0.63 7.67
CA GLN A 196 -7.08 -1.12 8.88
C GLN A 196 -6.96 -2.64 8.87
N VAL A 197 -6.13 -3.21 9.76
CA VAL A 197 -6.05 -4.67 9.93
C VAL A 197 -7.11 -5.09 10.93
N PHE A 198 -8.09 -5.87 10.47
CA PHE A 198 -9.14 -6.43 11.32
C PHE A 198 -8.78 -7.84 11.80
N VAL A 199 -9.34 -8.22 12.95
CA VAL A 199 -9.10 -9.51 13.63
C VAL A 199 -9.18 -10.74 12.71
N PRO A 200 -10.19 -10.89 11.81
CA PRO A 200 -10.26 -12.06 10.92
C PRO A 200 -9.10 -12.15 9.93
N GLY A 201 -8.44 -11.03 9.63
CA GLY A 201 -7.34 -10.95 8.67
C GLY A 201 -5.99 -11.42 9.24
N VAL A 202 -5.85 -11.50 10.56
CA VAL A 202 -4.60 -11.86 11.24
C VAL A 202 -4.44 -13.38 11.30
N LEU A 203 -3.29 -13.87 10.84
CA LEU A 203 -2.94 -15.29 10.83
C LEU A 203 -1.98 -15.65 11.97
N ALA A 204 -0.94 -14.85 12.20
CA ALA A 204 0.05 -15.11 13.23
C ALA A 204 0.58 -13.80 13.81
N CYS A 205 1.14 -13.84 15.02
CA CYS A 205 1.87 -12.70 15.56
C CYS A 205 2.95 -13.14 16.57
N SER A 206 3.87 -12.22 16.89
CA SER A 206 4.93 -12.47 17.85
C SER A 206 4.41 -12.89 19.24
N SER A 207 5.20 -13.70 19.94
CA SER A 207 4.96 -13.97 21.36
C SER A 207 4.94 -12.66 22.15
N HIS A 208 3.92 -12.46 22.99
CA HIS A 208 3.75 -11.27 23.86
C HIS A 208 3.43 -9.96 23.12
N VAL A 209 2.69 -10.03 22.01
CA VAL A 209 1.98 -8.85 21.51
C VAL A 209 0.89 -8.45 22.50
N GLU A 210 0.96 -7.21 22.97
CA GLU A 210 0.01 -6.53 23.85
C GLU A 210 -0.66 -5.37 23.12
N LYS A 211 -1.76 -4.86 23.67
CA LYS A 211 -2.40 -3.64 23.16
C LYS A 211 -1.44 -2.45 23.32
N GLY A 212 -1.30 -1.65 22.26
CA GLY A 212 -0.45 -0.46 22.23
C GLY A 212 0.98 -0.72 21.70
N ASP A 213 1.34 -1.96 21.40
CA ASP A 213 2.63 -2.27 20.79
C ASP A 213 2.71 -1.74 19.36
N VAL A 214 3.87 -1.19 19.01
CA VAL A 214 4.22 -0.94 17.61
C VAL A 214 4.65 -2.25 16.97
N VAL A 215 4.03 -2.61 15.85
CA VAL A 215 4.28 -3.86 15.13
C VAL A 215 4.58 -3.62 13.66
N ALA A 216 5.44 -4.45 13.09
CA ALA A 216 5.58 -4.62 11.65
C ALA A 216 4.44 -5.51 11.15
N VAL A 217 3.85 -5.15 10.01
CA VAL A 217 2.81 -5.95 9.36
C VAL A 217 3.37 -6.55 8.09
N SER A 218 3.36 -7.88 8.01
CA SER A 218 3.81 -8.64 6.85
C SER A 218 2.73 -9.56 6.32
N VAL A 219 2.91 -9.99 5.07
CA VAL A 219 1.90 -10.79 4.36
C VAL A 219 2.31 -12.25 4.34
N ALA A 220 1.34 -13.12 4.61
CA ALA A 220 1.46 -14.54 4.35
C ALA A 220 1.11 -14.82 2.88
N ILE A 221 2.09 -15.28 2.12
CA ILE A 221 1.93 -15.60 0.70
C ILE A 221 1.63 -17.08 0.54
N GLU A 222 0.67 -17.38 -0.34
CA GLU A 222 0.33 -18.75 -0.70
C GLU A 222 1.49 -19.37 -1.48
N GLN A 223 1.96 -20.54 -1.04
CA GLN A 223 3.00 -21.31 -1.70
C GLN A 223 2.39 -22.52 -2.43
N PRO A 224 2.99 -22.94 -3.54
CA PRO A 224 2.61 -24.18 -4.19
C PRO A 224 3.00 -25.38 -3.29
N ASN A 225 2.06 -26.27 -3.04
CA ASN A 225 2.25 -27.50 -2.28
C ASN A 225 1.67 -28.70 -3.06
N THR A 226 1.97 -29.92 -2.63
CA THR A 226 1.60 -31.18 -3.33
C THR A 226 0.09 -31.36 -3.55
N GLY A 227 -0.76 -30.61 -2.83
CA GLY A 227 -2.23 -30.64 -2.95
C GLY A 227 -2.86 -29.31 -3.39
N GLY A 228 -2.09 -28.35 -3.91
CA GLY A 228 -2.59 -27.02 -4.32
C GLY A 228 -1.83 -25.87 -3.66
N TRP A 229 -2.47 -24.70 -3.57
CA TRP A 229 -1.85 -23.50 -2.99
C TRP A 229 -2.22 -23.37 -1.51
N GLY A 230 -1.23 -23.13 -0.65
CA GLY A 230 -1.44 -23.00 0.78
C GLY A 230 -0.42 -22.07 1.42
N VAL A 231 -0.85 -21.32 2.42
CA VAL A 231 0.00 -20.35 3.14
C VAL A 231 1.00 -21.03 4.08
N GLY A 232 0.75 -22.29 4.47
CA GLY A 232 1.60 -23.02 5.41
C GLY A 232 1.58 -22.48 6.85
N ILE A 233 0.80 -21.44 7.14
CA ILE A 233 0.64 -20.85 8.49
C ILE A 233 -0.75 -21.17 9.02
N THR A 234 -0.80 -21.86 10.15
CA THR A 234 -2.05 -22.06 10.90
C THR A 234 -2.40 -20.79 11.67
N ARG A 235 -3.69 -20.39 11.64
CA ARG A 235 -4.16 -19.24 12.42
C ARG A 235 -3.85 -19.43 13.90
N GLY A 236 -3.19 -18.44 14.52
CA GLY A 236 -2.73 -18.48 15.90
C GLY A 236 -1.27 -18.94 16.06
N ALA A 237 -0.53 -19.20 14.99
CA ALA A 237 0.89 -19.50 15.09
C ALA A 237 1.65 -18.37 15.82
N VAL A 238 2.65 -18.76 16.62
CA VAL A 238 3.51 -17.85 17.39
C VAL A 238 4.80 -17.64 16.62
N LEU A 239 5.18 -16.38 16.44
CA LEU A 239 6.43 -16.00 15.78
C LEU A 239 7.46 -15.58 16.84
N GLN A 240 8.74 -15.87 16.60
CA GLN A 240 9.81 -15.30 17.43
C GLN A 240 10.24 -13.92 16.91
N GLY A 241 9.78 -13.52 15.72
CA GLY A 241 10.17 -12.26 15.10
C GLY A 241 11.61 -12.28 14.61
N SER A 242 12.16 -13.46 14.33
CA SER A 242 13.55 -13.65 13.88
C SER A 242 13.59 -14.01 12.39
N GLU A 243 14.71 -13.75 11.71
CA GLU A 243 14.94 -14.23 10.33
C GLU A 243 15.04 -15.76 10.27
N THR A 244 15.25 -16.40 11.43
CA THR A 244 15.23 -17.85 11.60
C THR A 244 13.83 -18.42 11.76
N ASP A 245 12.78 -17.59 11.78
CA ASP A 245 11.41 -18.09 11.86
C ASP A 245 11.08 -18.94 10.62
N PRO A 246 10.33 -20.05 10.79
CA PRO A 246 9.80 -20.79 9.67
C PRO A 246 9.07 -19.85 8.70
N GLN A 247 9.28 -20.05 7.40
CA GLN A 247 8.63 -19.25 6.34
C GLN A 247 9.02 -17.77 6.32
N TYR A 248 10.10 -17.36 7.01
CA TYR A 248 10.63 -15.99 6.89
C TYR A 248 11.03 -15.66 5.44
N LEU A 249 11.72 -16.57 4.74
CA LEU A 249 12.17 -16.37 3.36
C LEU A 249 11.02 -16.08 2.40
N GLU A 250 9.89 -16.79 2.55
CA GLU A 250 8.69 -16.63 1.73
C GLU A 250 8.00 -15.28 1.93
N ARG A 251 8.25 -14.63 3.07
CA ARG A 251 7.68 -13.33 3.45
C ARG A 251 8.68 -12.18 3.29
N LYS A 252 9.93 -12.50 2.95
CA LYS A 252 10.97 -11.49 2.72
C LYS A 252 10.52 -10.55 1.61
N GLY A 253 10.59 -9.25 1.86
CA GLY A 253 10.09 -8.25 0.91
C GLY A 253 8.56 -8.08 0.91
N MET A 254 7.83 -8.66 1.85
CA MET A 254 6.36 -8.56 1.94
C MET A 254 5.90 -7.80 3.20
N TYR A 255 6.61 -6.73 3.58
CA TYR A 255 6.23 -5.86 4.67
C TYR A 255 5.41 -4.67 4.15
N ILE A 256 4.14 -4.57 4.56
CA ILE A 256 3.20 -3.58 4.01
C ILE A 256 3.10 -2.29 4.86
N GLY A 257 3.71 -2.28 6.04
CA GLY A 257 3.77 -1.11 6.91
C GLY A 257 3.94 -1.44 8.39
N GLN A 258 3.75 -0.40 9.19
CA GLN A 258 3.72 -0.45 10.64
C GLN A 258 2.36 -0.01 11.18
N GLY A 259 2.02 -0.51 12.35
CA GLY A 259 0.84 -0.07 13.08
C GLY A 259 0.94 -0.31 14.56
N ILE A 260 -0.10 0.11 15.26
CA ILE A 260 -0.28 -0.04 16.70
C ILE A 260 -1.36 -1.10 16.93
N THR A 261 -1.05 -2.10 17.72
CA THR A 261 -1.99 -3.17 18.06
C THR A 261 -3.10 -2.65 18.96
N GLN A 262 -4.35 -2.92 18.60
CA GLN A 262 -5.52 -2.51 19.37
C GLN A 262 -6.00 -3.60 20.35
N LEU A 263 -5.46 -4.81 20.21
CA LEU A 263 -5.75 -5.98 21.04
C LEU A 263 -4.44 -6.70 21.38
N SER A 264 -4.39 -7.37 22.53
CA SER A 264 -3.33 -8.33 22.83
C SER A 264 -3.45 -9.56 21.94
N ARG A 265 -2.40 -10.39 21.87
CA ARG A 265 -2.43 -11.66 21.14
C ARG A 265 -3.62 -12.53 21.52
N ALA A 266 -3.91 -12.64 22.83
CA ALA A 266 -5.06 -13.40 23.31
C ALA A 266 -6.38 -12.80 22.80
N GLY A 267 -6.49 -11.47 22.77
CA GLY A 267 -7.64 -10.76 22.20
C GLY A 267 -7.80 -11.03 20.70
N ILE A 268 -6.73 -10.90 19.92
CA ILE A 268 -6.73 -11.10 18.45
C ILE A 268 -7.26 -12.50 18.09
N PHE A 269 -6.80 -13.55 18.79
CA PHE A 269 -7.17 -14.92 18.40
C PHE A 269 -8.46 -15.44 19.06
N ARG A 270 -9.03 -14.73 20.05
CA ARG A 270 -10.32 -15.06 20.67
C ARG A 270 -11.49 -14.25 20.11
N ALA A 271 -11.25 -13.01 19.68
CA ALA A 271 -12.28 -12.17 19.10
C ALA A 271 -12.68 -12.65 17.69
N SER A 272 -13.94 -12.39 17.31
CA SER A 272 -14.47 -12.65 15.96
C SER A 272 -14.42 -11.42 15.06
N GLU A 273 -14.34 -10.23 15.64
CA GLU A 273 -14.38 -8.95 14.93
C GLU A 273 -13.58 -7.86 15.66
N GLY A 274 -13.50 -6.68 15.06
CA GLY A 274 -12.78 -5.53 15.59
C GLY A 274 -11.43 -5.29 14.91
N VAL A 275 -10.85 -4.12 15.19
CA VAL A 275 -9.53 -3.71 14.68
C VAL A 275 -8.46 -4.43 15.50
N ALA A 276 -7.57 -5.16 14.83
CA ALA A 276 -6.42 -5.81 15.45
C ALA A 276 -5.19 -4.91 15.44
N VAL A 277 -4.92 -4.25 14.30
CA VAL A 277 -3.83 -3.29 14.14
C VAL A 277 -4.35 -2.04 13.44
N GLU A 278 -4.15 -0.90 14.09
CA GLU A 278 -4.32 0.41 13.49
C GLU A 278 -3.01 0.78 12.79
N MET A 279 -3.04 0.83 11.46
CA MET A 279 -1.87 1.10 10.63
C MET A 279 -1.55 2.59 10.65
N THR A 280 -0.33 2.93 11.09
CA THR A 280 0.16 4.30 11.24
C THR A 280 1.10 4.70 10.11
N ASN A 281 1.94 3.78 9.63
CA ASN A 281 2.85 4.05 8.51
C ASN A 281 2.71 2.96 7.44
N ARG A 282 2.42 3.34 6.21
CA ARG A 282 2.02 2.41 5.14
C ARG A 282 2.86 2.62 3.90
N VAL A 283 3.21 1.51 3.22
CA VAL A 283 3.87 1.58 1.91
C VAL A 283 2.99 2.33 0.90
N TYR A 284 1.68 2.06 0.90
CA TYR A 284 0.72 2.84 0.11
C TYR A 284 -0.23 3.57 1.05
N ARG A 285 -0.32 4.89 0.87
CA ARG A 285 -1.19 5.78 1.64
C ARG A 285 -2.41 6.13 0.80
N LEU A 286 -3.51 5.46 1.10
CA LEU A 286 -4.86 5.79 0.64
C LEU A 286 -5.75 6.02 1.87
N PRO A 287 -6.78 6.87 1.76
CA PRO A 287 -7.73 7.05 2.85
C PRO A 287 -8.53 5.78 3.11
N SER A 288 -8.88 5.56 4.38
CA SER A 288 -9.84 4.54 4.76
C SER A 288 -11.26 5.06 4.49
N PHE A 289 -12.08 4.26 3.81
CA PHE A 289 -13.51 4.52 3.62
C PHE A 289 -14.39 3.63 4.48
N HIS A 290 -13.81 2.98 5.50
CA HIS A 290 -14.58 2.15 6.42
C HIS A 290 -15.64 3.00 7.13
N ASP A 291 -16.89 2.58 6.99
CA ASP A 291 -18.06 3.22 7.62
C ASP A 291 -18.30 4.69 7.27
N LEU A 292 -17.67 5.21 6.20
CA LEU A 292 -17.90 6.57 5.71
C LEU A 292 -19.06 6.65 4.73
N LEU A 293 -19.89 7.69 4.86
CA LEU A 293 -20.94 8.09 3.89
C LEU A 293 -21.81 6.90 3.42
N LYS A 294 -22.25 6.06 4.37
CA LYS A 294 -22.96 4.80 4.10
C LYS A 294 -24.16 5.01 3.18
N GLY A 295 -24.11 4.37 2.02
CA GLY A 295 -25.16 4.42 1.00
C GLY A 295 -25.23 5.72 0.20
N GLU A 296 -24.40 6.72 0.50
CA GLU A 296 -24.20 7.91 -0.35
C GLU A 296 -23.06 7.66 -1.37
N ILE A 297 -22.11 6.79 -1.03
CA ILE A 297 -20.99 6.42 -1.89
C ILE A 297 -20.80 4.90 -1.97
N PHE A 298 -20.16 4.45 -3.04
CA PHE A 298 -19.72 3.07 -3.23
C PHE A 298 -18.28 3.04 -3.76
N LEU A 299 -17.40 2.29 -3.10
CA LEU A 299 -16.09 1.97 -3.67
C LEU A 299 -16.28 0.97 -4.81
N GLN A 300 -15.93 1.39 -6.02
CA GLN A 300 -16.08 0.55 -7.21
C GLN A 300 -14.99 0.89 -8.22
N ASN A 301 -14.37 -0.14 -8.77
CA ASN A 301 -13.31 0.02 -9.76
C ASN A 301 -13.87 0.69 -11.02
N LEU A 302 -13.11 1.61 -11.63
CA LEU A 302 -13.54 2.34 -12.81
C LEU A 302 -14.04 1.43 -13.96
N PRO A 303 -13.35 0.33 -14.33
CA PRO A 303 -13.86 -0.57 -15.38
C PRO A 303 -15.23 -1.18 -15.07
N SER A 304 -15.51 -1.44 -13.79
CA SER A 304 -16.81 -1.98 -13.36
C SER A 304 -17.94 -0.96 -13.48
N ILE A 305 -17.64 0.33 -13.25
CA ILE A 305 -18.61 1.41 -13.45
C ILE A 305 -18.86 1.62 -14.96
N ILE A 306 -17.78 1.65 -15.75
CA ILE A 306 -17.86 1.80 -17.20
C ILE A 306 -18.70 0.67 -17.81
N ALA A 307 -18.51 -0.58 -17.38
CA ALA A 307 -19.30 -1.70 -17.87
C ALA A 307 -20.82 -1.48 -17.67
N ALA A 308 -21.24 -0.98 -16.50
CA ALA A 308 -22.64 -0.67 -16.22
C ALA A 308 -23.14 0.55 -17.01
N HIS A 309 -22.29 1.56 -17.21
CA HIS A 309 -22.62 2.74 -17.99
C HIS A 309 -22.83 2.41 -19.48
N VAL A 310 -21.94 1.60 -20.05
CA VAL A 310 -22.01 1.16 -21.46
C VAL A 310 -23.22 0.28 -21.73
N LEU A 311 -23.66 -0.51 -20.74
CA LEU A 311 -24.91 -1.27 -20.84
C LEU A 311 -26.12 -0.35 -21.09
N GLY A 312 -26.04 0.92 -20.66
CA GLY A 312 -27.09 1.92 -20.84
C GLY A 312 -28.47 1.47 -20.36
N PRO A 313 -28.61 0.92 -19.12
CA PRO A 313 -29.93 0.65 -18.58
C PRO A 313 -30.70 1.98 -18.50
N LEU A 314 -31.73 2.09 -19.35
CA LEU A 314 -32.64 3.23 -19.49
C LEU A 314 -33.32 3.60 -18.17
#